data_AF-A0A9P7E537-F1
#
_entry.id   AF-A0A9P7E537-F1
#
_cell.length_a   1.000
_cell.length_b   1.000
_cell.length_c   1.000
_cell.angle_alpha   90.00
_cell.angle_beta   90.00
_cell.angle_gamma   90.00
#
_symmetry.space_group_name_H-M   'P 1'
#
loop_
_entity.id
_entity.type
_entity.pdbx_description
1 polymer ?
#
loop_
_entity_poly.entity_id
_entity_poly.type
_entity_poly.pdbx_seq_one_letter_code
_entity_poly.pdbx_strand_id
1 'polypeptide(L)'
;MNPPVCGHGKHLGIKYGHCYILSFSDGEQLGIDRDHTDYKKNGFFVDIPFKVCNSTTDCSRGKEVEMGQVFSLQDQHGLYKDLLSTKGWINDATGGAHMEFTTDTTHVGKFTGIPTCAGGECALQLHGSPNGGALSYACPMPGPGLTLYGNPKVGQKLRFSEVTCDEYEVPLTSGINLN
;
A
#
# COMPACT_ATOMS: atom_id res chain seq x y z
N MET A 1 3.33 8.99 16.05
CA MET A 1 3.37 8.69 14.60
C MET A 1 4.09 9.81 13.89
N ASN A 2 4.86 9.49 12.85
CA ASN A 2 5.51 10.50 12.03
C ASN A 2 4.47 11.28 11.22
N PRO A 3 4.65 12.59 11.00
CA PRO A 3 3.73 13.38 10.19
C PRO A 3 3.68 12.84 8.75
N PRO A 4 2.55 12.95 8.05
CA PRO A 4 2.45 12.56 6.65
C PRO A 4 3.43 13.35 5.77
N VAL A 5 4.05 12.68 4.80
CA VAL A 5 4.90 13.36 3.83
C VAL A 5 4.07 14.22 2.87
N CYS A 6 4.65 15.34 2.45
CA CYS A 6 4.01 16.29 1.56
C CYS A 6 4.63 16.26 0.18
N GLY A 7 3.79 16.19 -0.86
CA GLY A 7 4.23 16.51 -2.21
C GLY A 7 4.67 17.96 -2.32
N HIS A 8 5.65 18.21 -3.17
CA HIS A 8 6.21 19.54 -3.40
C HIS A 8 6.74 19.68 -4.82
N GLY A 9 6.49 20.84 -5.45
CA GLY A 9 6.86 21.05 -6.86
C GLY A 9 6.29 19.96 -7.76
N LYS A 10 7.16 19.14 -8.34
CA LYS A 10 6.79 17.98 -9.18
C LYS A 10 6.85 16.62 -8.47
N HIS A 11 7.11 16.59 -7.16
CA HIS A 11 7.35 15.38 -6.39
C HIS A 11 6.17 15.03 -5.49
N LEU A 12 5.98 13.73 -5.23
CA LEU A 12 4.95 13.21 -4.34
C LEU A 12 5.36 13.23 -2.86
N GLY A 13 6.63 13.49 -2.55
CA GLY A 13 7.18 13.44 -1.18
C GLY A 13 7.49 12.02 -0.67
N ILE A 14 7.02 10.97 -1.37
CA ILE A 14 7.42 9.58 -1.15
C ILE A 14 8.66 9.21 -1.97
N LYS A 15 9.43 8.23 -1.50
CA LYS A 15 10.72 7.80 -2.09
C LYS A 15 10.71 6.32 -2.42
N TYR A 16 11.31 5.96 -3.56
CA TYR A 16 11.54 4.55 -3.88
C TYR A 16 12.45 3.89 -2.85
N GLY A 17 12.10 2.67 -2.44
CA GLY A 17 12.79 1.86 -1.44
C GLY A 17 12.55 2.26 0.01
N HIS A 18 11.67 3.24 0.28
CA HIS A 18 11.26 3.64 1.62
C HIS A 18 9.89 3.05 1.98
N CYS A 19 9.61 2.90 3.28
CA CYS A 19 8.37 2.32 3.79
C CYS A 19 7.49 3.35 4.47
N TYR A 20 6.19 3.15 4.35
CA TYR A 20 5.18 4.07 4.85
C TYR A 20 4.03 3.32 5.49
N ILE A 21 3.51 3.84 6.59
CA ILE A 21 2.18 3.50 7.07
C ILE A 21 1.19 4.38 6.30
N LEU A 22 0.18 3.72 5.72
CA LEU A 22 -0.87 4.37 4.95
C LEU A 22 -2.10 4.56 5.83
N SER A 23 -2.63 5.77 5.89
CA SER A 23 -3.86 6.07 6.63
C SER A 23 -4.83 6.91 5.82
N PHE A 24 -6.11 6.78 6.10
CA PHE A 24 -7.19 7.55 5.48
C PHE A 24 -7.35 8.89 6.21
N SER A 25 -8.19 9.76 5.65
CA SER A 25 -8.39 11.13 6.16
C SER A 25 -9.00 11.19 7.56
N ASP A 26 -9.66 10.11 8.01
CA ASP A 26 -10.21 9.95 9.36
C ASP A 26 -9.18 9.37 10.34
N GLY A 27 -7.96 9.07 9.90
CA GLY A 27 -6.88 8.52 10.71
C GLY A 27 -6.87 7.00 10.82
N GLU A 28 -7.89 6.30 10.31
CA GLU A 28 -7.87 4.84 10.23
C GLU A 28 -6.79 4.38 9.25
N GLN A 29 -6.12 3.26 9.54
CA GLN A 29 -5.03 2.77 8.70
C GLN A 29 -5.52 1.85 7.59
N LEU A 30 -4.75 1.78 6.52
CA LEU A 30 -4.84 0.67 5.59
C LEU A 30 -4.33 -0.58 6.29
N GLY A 31 -5.20 -1.57 6.40
CA GLY A 31 -4.88 -2.86 6.98
C GLY A 31 -5.33 -4.00 6.07
N ILE A 32 -5.05 -5.22 6.50
CA ILE A 32 -5.53 -6.44 5.85
C ILE A 32 -6.48 -7.18 6.78
N ASP A 33 -7.47 -7.88 6.22
CA ASP A 33 -8.31 -8.76 7.01
C ASP A 33 -7.51 -9.94 7.60
N ARG A 34 -8.02 -10.53 8.68
CA ARG A 34 -7.43 -11.77 9.20
C ARG A 34 -7.78 -12.94 8.30
N ASP A 35 -9.05 -13.12 7.99
CA ASP A 35 -9.50 -14.39 7.38
C ASP A 35 -9.41 -14.38 5.85
N HIS A 36 -9.05 -13.24 5.27
CA HIS A 36 -8.96 -12.97 3.84
C HIS A 36 -7.68 -12.20 3.50
N THR A 37 -7.42 -12.03 2.20
CA THR A 37 -6.25 -11.31 1.69
C THR A 37 -6.57 -9.88 1.30
N ASP A 38 -7.79 -9.39 1.53
CA ASP A 38 -8.24 -8.08 1.10
C ASP A 38 -7.74 -6.94 2.00
N TYR A 39 -7.23 -5.90 1.33
CA TYR A 39 -6.88 -4.66 1.98
C TYR A 39 -8.13 -3.80 2.18
N LYS A 40 -8.29 -3.30 3.40
CA LYS A 40 -9.43 -2.47 3.79
C LYS A 40 -9.03 -1.40 4.79
N LYS A 41 -9.85 -0.37 4.86
CA LYS A 41 -9.74 0.62 5.92
C LYS A 41 -10.04 -0.03 7.27
N ASN A 42 -9.17 0.20 8.24
CA ASN A 42 -9.26 -0.38 9.58
C ASN A 42 -9.32 -1.91 9.54
N GLY A 43 -8.41 -2.52 8.77
CA GLY A 43 -8.24 -3.97 8.72
C GLY A 43 -7.90 -4.57 10.10
N PHE A 44 -7.95 -5.90 10.19
CA PHE A 44 -7.64 -6.58 11.45
C PHE A 44 -6.17 -6.39 11.85
N PHE A 45 -5.28 -6.49 10.86
CA PHE A 45 -3.88 -6.14 11.03
C PHE A 45 -3.63 -4.76 10.40
N VAL A 46 -3.17 -3.83 11.24
CA VAL A 46 -2.76 -2.47 10.88
C VAL A 46 -1.26 -2.31 11.16
N ASP A 47 -0.72 -1.10 11.02
CA ASP A 47 0.70 -0.79 11.15
C ASP A 47 1.58 -1.58 10.15
N ILE A 48 1.01 -1.93 8.99
CA ILE A 48 1.70 -2.63 7.90
C ILE A 48 2.61 -1.63 7.16
N PRO A 49 3.94 -1.83 7.15
CA PRO A 49 4.82 -1.00 6.35
C PRO A 49 4.67 -1.35 4.87
N PHE A 50 4.30 -0.38 4.05
CA PHE A 50 4.27 -0.52 2.60
C PHE A 50 5.51 0.12 1.98
N LYS A 51 6.35 -0.68 1.35
CA LYS A 51 7.54 -0.19 0.63
C LYS A 51 7.14 0.29 -0.76
N VAL A 52 7.54 1.51 -1.09
CA VAL A 52 7.34 2.08 -2.43
C VAL A 52 8.42 1.54 -3.35
N CYS A 53 8.05 0.78 -4.37
CA CYS A 53 8.99 0.18 -5.32
C CYS A 53 8.77 0.70 -6.74
N ASN A 54 9.84 0.77 -7.52
CA ASN A 54 9.80 1.21 -8.91
C ASN A 54 9.18 0.12 -9.81
N SER A 55 9.41 -1.14 -9.46
CA SER A 55 8.75 -2.31 -10.07
C SER A 55 8.69 -3.46 -9.08
N THR A 56 8.12 -4.59 -9.49
CA THR A 56 8.14 -5.84 -8.72
C THR A 56 9.53 -6.44 -8.52
N THR A 57 10.52 -5.99 -9.29
CA THR A 57 11.91 -6.45 -9.24
C THR A 57 12.90 -5.38 -8.78
N ASP A 58 12.45 -4.14 -8.60
CA ASP A 58 13.25 -3.00 -8.15
C ASP A 58 12.56 -2.25 -7.01
N CYS A 59 12.92 -2.66 -5.78
CA CYS A 59 12.58 -2.01 -4.53
C CYS A 59 13.79 -1.32 -3.88
N SER A 60 14.82 -1.01 -4.68
CA SER A 60 16.04 -0.38 -4.16
C SER A 60 15.76 1.06 -3.71
N ARG A 61 16.59 1.57 -2.79
CA ARG A 61 16.51 2.97 -2.37
C ARG A 61 16.82 3.87 -3.56
N GLY A 62 15.97 4.87 -3.78
CA GLY A 62 16.07 5.75 -4.93
C GLY A 62 15.62 7.18 -4.65
N LYS A 63 15.38 7.90 -5.73
CA LYS A 63 14.90 9.29 -5.68
C LYS A 63 13.44 9.36 -5.22
N GLU A 64 13.00 10.57 -4.92
CA GLU A 64 11.58 10.86 -4.75
C GLU A 64 10.79 10.54 -6.02
N VAL A 65 9.58 10.01 -5.82
CA VAL A 65 8.65 9.71 -6.90
C VAL A 65 8.11 11.04 -7.44
N GLU A 66 8.30 11.27 -8.74
CA GLU A 66 7.71 12.42 -9.44
C GLU A 66 6.25 12.15 -9.82
N MET A 67 5.45 13.21 -9.92
CA MET A 67 4.07 13.11 -10.44
C MET A 67 4.07 12.43 -11.81
N GLY A 68 3.17 11.46 -11.99
CA GLY A 68 3.08 10.65 -13.21
C GLY A 68 4.06 9.47 -13.29
N GLN A 69 5.05 9.38 -12.39
CA GLN A 69 5.85 8.15 -12.27
C GLN A 69 5.04 7.03 -11.61
N VAL A 70 5.30 5.82 -12.10
CA VAL A 70 4.64 4.61 -11.62
C VAL A 70 5.41 4.03 -10.45
N PHE A 71 4.69 3.51 -9.48
CA PHE A 71 5.24 2.74 -8.37
C PHE A 71 4.28 1.62 -7.95
N SER A 72 4.81 0.64 -7.24
CA SER A 72 4.03 -0.43 -6.60
C SER A 72 4.24 -0.38 -5.10
N LEU A 73 3.27 -0.89 -4.34
CA LEU A 73 3.30 -0.93 -2.88
C LEU A 73 3.53 -2.37 -2.42
N GLN A 74 4.73 -2.65 -1.93
CA GLN A 74 5.10 -3.95 -1.39
C GLN A 74 4.76 -4.00 0.10
N ASP A 75 3.89 -4.93 0.47
CA ASP A 75 3.61 -5.26 1.86
C ASP A 75 4.86 -5.90 2.48
N GLN A 76 5.40 -5.28 3.54
CA GLN A 76 6.59 -5.80 4.23
C GLN A 76 6.28 -6.81 5.33
N HIS A 77 5.00 -6.95 5.72
CA HIS A 77 4.57 -7.86 6.78
C HIS A 77 4.27 -9.26 6.23
N GLY A 78 3.67 -9.33 5.04
CA GLY A 78 3.20 -10.60 4.49
C GLY A 78 1.87 -11.07 5.10
N LEU A 79 1.44 -12.28 4.75
CA LEU A 79 0.20 -12.84 5.27
C LEU A 79 0.42 -13.50 6.64
N TYR A 80 -0.53 -13.31 7.56
CA TYR A 80 -0.41 -13.85 8.92
C TYR A 80 -0.25 -15.38 9.00
N LYS A 81 -0.79 -16.14 8.02
CA LYS A 81 -0.65 -17.60 7.93
C LYS A 81 0.71 -18.05 7.43
N ASP A 82 1.47 -17.13 6.81
CA ASP A 82 2.76 -17.42 6.24
C ASP A 82 3.87 -17.13 7.26
N LEU A 83 4.37 -18.20 7.88
CA LEU A 83 5.45 -18.13 8.87
C LEU A 83 6.78 -17.64 8.27
N LEU A 84 6.94 -17.68 6.94
CA LEU A 84 8.12 -17.12 6.27
C LEU A 84 7.99 -15.61 6.03
N SER A 85 6.83 -15.02 6.32
CA SER A 85 6.53 -13.60 6.11
C SER A 85 6.87 -13.17 4.66
N THR A 86 6.44 -13.97 3.68
CA THR A 86 6.70 -13.70 2.27
C THR A 86 6.14 -12.34 1.92
N LYS A 87 7.01 -11.45 1.42
CA LYS A 87 6.62 -10.13 0.96
C LYS A 87 5.78 -10.26 -0.32
N GLY A 88 4.70 -9.50 -0.36
CA GLY A 88 3.82 -9.42 -1.53
C GLY A 88 3.42 -7.99 -1.81
N TRP A 89 2.36 -7.83 -2.57
CA TRP A 89 1.98 -6.55 -3.14
C TRP A 89 0.48 -6.33 -3.02
N ILE A 90 0.07 -5.06 -3.09
CA ILE A 90 -1.32 -4.73 -3.41
C ILE A 90 -1.56 -5.04 -4.89
N ASN A 91 -2.60 -5.81 -5.20
CA ASN A 91 -2.94 -6.16 -6.58
C ASN A 91 -3.60 -4.98 -7.35
N ASP A 92 -3.94 -5.20 -8.62
CA ASP A 92 -4.53 -4.24 -9.54
C ASP A 92 -6.06 -4.35 -9.69
N ALA A 93 -6.76 -4.82 -8.65
CA ALA A 93 -8.21 -5.02 -8.69
C ALA A 93 -8.99 -3.76 -9.11
N THR A 94 -9.92 -3.92 -10.05
CA THR A 94 -10.73 -2.84 -10.64
C THR A 94 -12.22 -3.19 -10.62
N GLY A 95 -13.08 -2.20 -10.87
CA GLY A 95 -14.49 -2.45 -11.19
C GLY A 95 -15.32 -3.00 -10.03
N GLY A 96 -14.87 -2.79 -8.78
CA GLY A 96 -15.55 -3.28 -7.58
C GLY A 96 -14.97 -4.59 -7.03
N ALA A 97 -14.03 -5.23 -7.73
CA ALA A 97 -13.24 -6.30 -7.14
C ALA A 97 -12.36 -5.74 -6.01
N HIS A 98 -12.21 -6.53 -4.95
CA HIS A 98 -11.44 -6.15 -3.77
C HIS A 98 -9.93 -6.27 -4.08
N MET A 99 -9.18 -5.26 -3.64
CA MET A 99 -7.72 -5.30 -3.69
C MET A 99 -7.22 -6.24 -2.65
N GLU A 100 -6.31 -7.12 -3.07
CA GLU A 100 -5.82 -8.20 -2.24
C GLU A 100 -4.29 -8.26 -2.26
N PHE A 101 -3.74 -8.89 -1.24
CA PHE A 101 -2.35 -9.31 -1.22
C PHE A 101 -2.10 -10.31 -2.35
N THR A 102 -1.04 -10.07 -3.12
CA THR A 102 -0.61 -10.98 -4.18
C THR A 102 0.90 -11.15 -4.23
N THR A 103 1.34 -12.37 -4.53
CA THR A 103 2.73 -12.66 -4.95
C THR A 103 2.85 -12.81 -6.47
N ASP A 104 1.72 -12.83 -7.19
CA ASP A 104 1.70 -12.88 -8.65
C ASP A 104 2.04 -11.50 -9.22
N THR A 105 3.26 -11.39 -9.74
CA THR A 105 3.79 -10.17 -10.34
C THR A 105 2.99 -9.63 -11.53
N THR A 106 2.15 -10.46 -12.16
CA THR A 106 1.30 -10.06 -13.29
C THR A 106 0.07 -9.25 -12.86
N HIS A 107 -0.34 -9.40 -11.60
CA HIS A 107 -1.50 -8.74 -11.00
C HIS A 107 -1.11 -7.62 -10.04
N VAL A 108 0.16 -7.19 -10.02
CA VAL A 108 0.61 -6.15 -9.09
C VAL A 108 0.07 -4.78 -9.50
N GLY A 109 -0.51 -4.10 -8.51
CA GLY A 109 -0.98 -2.73 -8.63
C GLY A 109 0.15 -1.78 -9.04
N LYS A 110 -0.09 -1.06 -10.14
CA LYS A 110 0.76 0.02 -10.62
C LYS A 110 0.07 1.34 -10.34
N PHE A 111 0.64 2.13 -9.45
CA PHE A 111 0.06 3.36 -8.95
C PHE A 111 0.80 4.58 -9.47
N THR A 112 0.07 5.66 -9.66
CA THR A 112 0.56 7.04 -9.71
C THR A 112 -0.13 7.83 -8.60
N GLY A 113 0.38 9.01 -8.28
CA GLY A 113 -0.19 9.85 -7.22
C GLY A 113 -0.41 11.29 -7.67
N ILE A 114 -1.39 11.93 -7.03
CA ILE A 114 -1.61 13.38 -7.08
C ILE A 114 -1.51 13.91 -5.65
N PRO A 115 -0.59 14.84 -5.35
CA PRO A 115 -0.54 15.50 -4.05
C PRO A 115 -1.84 16.24 -3.74
N THR A 116 -2.34 16.09 -2.52
CA THR A 116 -3.58 16.70 -2.06
C THR A 116 -3.53 17.00 -0.56
N CYS A 117 -4.62 17.55 -0.03
CA CYS A 117 -4.82 17.79 1.39
C CYS A 117 -6.09 17.11 1.87
N ALA A 118 -6.04 16.51 3.05
CA ALA A 118 -7.16 15.89 3.72
C ALA A 118 -7.10 16.18 5.23
N GLY A 119 -8.15 16.79 5.78
CA GLY A 119 -8.21 17.11 7.21
C GLY A 119 -7.08 18.02 7.70
N GLY A 120 -6.58 18.94 6.85
CA GLY A 120 -5.47 19.84 7.19
C GLY A 120 -4.07 19.23 7.06
N GLU A 121 -3.97 17.94 6.71
CA GLU A 121 -2.70 17.24 6.55
C GLU A 121 -2.44 16.86 5.09
N CYS A 122 -1.17 16.64 4.77
CA CYS A 122 -0.74 16.18 3.45
C CYS A 122 -1.24 14.77 3.17
N ALA A 123 -1.73 14.57 1.95
CA ALA A 123 -2.19 13.27 1.48
C ALA A 123 -1.88 13.12 -0.01
N LEU A 124 -1.98 11.90 -0.51
CA LEU A 124 -1.92 11.56 -1.93
C LEU A 124 -3.24 10.92 -2.34
N GLN A 125 -3.75 11.31 -3.49
CA GLN A 125 -4.79 10.53 -4.17
C GLN A 125 -4.10 9.57 -5.13
N LEU A 126 -4.29 8.26 -4.92
CA LEU A 126 -3.68 7.23 -5.75
C LEU A 126 -4.56 6.89 -6.96
N HIS A 127 -3.92 6.64 -8.09
CA HIS A 127 -4.54 6.24 -9.34
C HIS A 127 -3.86 5.01 -9.92
N GLY A 128 -4.64 4.11 -10.51
CA GLY A 128 -4.06 3.02 -11.30
C GLY A 128 -3.42 3.55 -12.58
N SER A 129 -2.33 2.93 -13.01
CA SER A 129 -1.60 3.27 -14.22
C SER A 129 -1.69 2.13 -15.25
N PRO A 130 -1.76 2.41 -16.57
CA PRO A 130 -1.65 3.72 -17.22
C PRO A 130 -2.95 4.52 -17.35
N ASN A 131 -4.12 3.88 -17.30
CA ASN A 131 -5.43 4.55 -17.47
C ASN A 131 -6.40 4.17 -16.34
N GLY A 132 -5.85 3.82 -15.18
CA GLY A 132 -6.63 3.25 -14.08
C GLY A 132 -7.45 4.31 -13.35
N GLY A 133 -8.51 3.81 -12.73
CA GLY A 133 -9.35 4.56 -11.81
C GLY A 133 -8.60 5.12 -10.60
N ALA A 134 -9.28 5.95 -9.81
CA ALA A 134 -8.76 6.33 -8.50
C ALA A 134 -8.99 5.21 -7.49
N LEU A 135 -8.08 5.06 -6.53
CA LEU A 135 -8.25 4.14 -5.42
C LEU A 135 -9.51 4.53 -4.61
N SER A 136 -10.48 3.64 -4.51
CA SER A 136 -11.76 3.89 -3.85
C SER A 136 -12.23 2.67 -3.06
N TYR A 137 -13.38 2.80 -2.40
CA TYR A 137 -13.99 1.68 -1.68
C TYR A 137 -14.68 0.71 -2.64
N ALA A 138 -14.50 -0.59 -2.39
CA ALA A 138 -15.30 -1.66 -2.94
C ALA A 138 -16.58 -1.85 -2.09
N CYS A 139 -17.71 -2.08 -2.74
CA CYS A 139 -18.97 -2.44 -2.07
C CYS A 139 -18.98 -3.94 -1.76
N PRO A 140 -19.65 -4.41 -0.67
CA PRO A 140 -20.57 -3.67 0.21
C PRO A 140 -19.96 -3.13 1.52
N MET A 141 -20.63 -2.12 2.10
CA MET A 141 -20.40 -1.60 3.46
C MET A 141 -20.92 -2.61 4.51
N PRO A 142 -20.30 -2.75 5.71
CA PRO A 142 -19.63 -1.69 6.46
C PRO A 142 -18.10 -1.79 6.60
N GLY A 143 -17.45 -2.79 6.00
CA GLY A 143 -16.00 -2.93 5.97
C GLY A 143 -15.46 -2.91 4.55
N PRO A 144 -15.54 -1.77 3.84
CA PRO A 144 -15.25 -1.74 2.42
C PRO A 144 -13.77 -2.08 2.17
N GLY A 145 -13.54 -3.09 1.33
CA GLY A 145 -12.24 -3.29 0.72
C GLY A 145 -11.88 -2.13 -0.21
N LEU A 146 -10.71 -2.19 -0.81
CA LEU A 146 -10.29 -1.19 -1.79
C LEU A 146 -10.44 -1.69 -3.23
N THR A 147 -10.57 -0.77 -4.18
CA THR A 147 -10.61 -1.08 -5.62
C THR A 147 -10.15 0.13 -6.43
N LEU A 148 -9.67 -0.07 -7.67
CA LEU A 148 -9.51 1.01 -8.63
C LEU A 148 -10.86 1.30 -9.30
N TYR A 149 -11.47 2.41 -8.92
CA TYR A 149 -12.78 2.81 -9.44
C TYR A 149 -12.63 3.74 -10.65
N GLY A 150 -13.28 3.39 -11.77
CA GLY A 150 -13.06 4.02 -13.07
C GLY A 150 -13.27 5.54 -13.13
N ASN A 151 -13.95 6.15 -12.16
CA ASN A 151 -14.02 7.60 -12.04
C ASN A 151 -12.80 8.15 -11.28
N PRO A 152 -11.83 8.81 -11.94
CA PRO A 152 -10.61 9.30 -11.31
C PRO A 152 -10.87 10.45 -10.31
N LYS A 153 -12.08 11.00 -10.23
CA LYS A 153 -12.43 12.06 -9.26
C LYS A 153 -12.92 11.51 -7.91
N VAL A 154 -13.21 10.22 -7.82
CA VAL A 154 -13.80 9.58 -6.62
C VAL A 154 -12.73 8.72 -5.93
N GLY A 155 -11.61 9.35 -5.58
CA GLY A 155 -10.48 8.73 -4.92
C GLY A 155 -10.44 8.97 -3.42
N GLN A 156 -10.05 7.96 -2.66
CA GLN A 156 -9.63 8.13 -1.28
C GLN A 156 -8.32 8.92 -1.23
N LYS A 157 -8.18 9.72 -0.18
CA LYS A 157 -6.95 10.47 0.10
C LYS A 157 -6.19 9.72 1.17
N LEU A 158 -5.01 9.24 0.82
CA LEU A 158 -4.15 8.48 1.71
C LEU A 158 -2.99 9.34 2.20
N ARG A 159 -2.77 9.32 3.50
CA ARG A 159 -1.60 9.89 4.16
C ARG A 159 -0.50 8.84 4.20
N PHE A 160 0.72 9.27 3.91
CA PHE A 160 1.90 8.42 3.90
C PHE A 160 2.83 8.88 5.02
N SER A 161 2.90 8.12 6.11
CA SER A 161 3.80 8.40 7.23
C SER A 161 5.02 7.50 7.14
N GLU A 162 6.20 8.10 6.93
CA GLU A 162 7.44 7.33 6.74
C GLU A 162 7.80 6.53 8.00
N VAL A 163 8.18 5.27 7.82
CA VAL A 163 8.63 4.35 8.87
C VAL A 163 9.82 3.53 8.37
N THR A 164 10.50 2.86 9.29
CA THR A 164 11.50 1.85 8.91
C THR A 164 10.81 0.69 8.20
N CYS A 165 11.42 0.19 7.12
CA CYS A 165 10.95 -1.04 6.50
C CYS A 165 11.11 -2.22 7.45
N ASP A 166 10.20 -3.18 7.37
CA ASP A 166 10.36 -4.44 8.09
C ASP A 166 11.39 -5.31 7.34
N GLU A 167 12.60 -5.33 7.88
CA GLU A 167 13.71 -6.17 7.43
C GLU A 167 13.85 -7.40 8.34
N TYR A 168 12.81 -7.74 9.13
CA TYR A 168 12.86 -8.92 9.99
C TYR A 168 12.95 -10.20 9.15
N GLU A 169 14.18 -10.67 8.94
CA GLU A 169 14.42 -12.04 8.51
C GLU A 169 14.13 -12.93 9.73
N VAL A 170 13.09 -13.77 9.65
CA VAL A 170 12.92 -14.84 10.63
C VAL A 170 14.19 -15.70 10.56
N PRO A 171 15.00 -15.77 11.63
CA PRO A 171 16.15 -16.66 11.63
C PRO A 171 15.61 -18.06 11.34
N LEU A 172 16.17 -18.74 10.33
CA LEU A 172 15.94 -20.16 10.14
C LEU A 172 16.37 -20.84 11.44
N THR A 173 15.44 -21.09 12.36
CA THR A 173 15.74 -21.78 13.60
C THR A 173 16.21 -23.16 13.20
N SER A 174 17.51 -23.35 13.34
CA SER A 174 18.17 -24.64 13.25
C SER A 174 17.48 -25.58 14.22
N GLY A 175 16.91 -26.66 13.68
CA GLY A 175 16.49 -27.88 14.39
C GLY A 175 15.92 -27.70 15.80
N ILE A 176 14.62 -27.43 15.91
CA ILE A 176 13.88 -27.89 17.08
C ILE A 176 13.55 -29.37 16.83
N ASN A 177 14.40 -30.26 17.32
CA ASN A 177 14.03 -31.65 17.54
C ASN A 177 12.96 -31.66 18.63
N LEU A 178 11.72 -31.96 18.26
CA LEU A 178 10.69 -32.38 19.21
C LEU A 178 10.99 -33.83 19.57
N ASN A 179 11.70 -34.03 20.69
CA ASN A 179 11.65 -35.29 21.43
C ASN A 179 10.33 -35.39 22.19
#